data_AF-A0AAW8KSA7-F1
#
_entry.id   AF-A0AAW8KSA7-F1
#
_cell.length_a   1.000
_cell.length_b   1.000
_cell.length_c   1.000
_cell.angle_alpha   90.00
_cell.angle_beta   90.00
_cell.angle_gamma   90.00
#
_symmetry.space_group_name_H-M   'P 1'
#
loop_
_entity.id
_entity.type
_entity.pdbx_description
1 polymer ?
#
loop_
_entity_poly.entity_id
_entity_poly.type
_entity_poly.pdbx_seq_one_letter_code
_entity_poly.pdbx_strand_id
1 'polypeptide(L)'
;EKIVLELKIDDQSHTHTLLETGKVNACISAEEQVMSGCLAQPLGKMRYKMLASADFANKWFSAGVNRDTLRKTPAVIFNHKDLMHSEVLLKGYGLPMQSYPYSFIPAT
;
A
#
# COMPACT_ATOMS: atom_id res chain seq x y z
N GLU A 1 -29.78 0.35 20.57
CA GLU A 1 -28.71 0.26 21.58
C GLU A 1 -27.62 1.26 21.27
N LYS A 2 -26.84 1.68 22.28
CA LYS A 2 -25.64 2.50 22.09
C LYS A 2 -24.44 1.60 22.32
N ILE A 3 -23.58 1.47 21.31
CA ILE A 3 -22.34 0.68 21.37
C ILE A 3 -21.18 1.67 21.36
N VAL A 4 -20.19 1.46 22.23
CA VAL A 4 -18.93 2.20 22.23
C VAL A 4 -17.91 1.42 21.41
N LEU A 5 -17.22 2.11 20.50
CA LEU A 5 -16.22 1.53 19.61
C LEU A 5 -14.85 2.14 19.93
N GLU A 6 -13.85 1.29 20.11
CA GLU A 6 -12.44 1.68 20.13
C GLU A 6 -11.83 1.26 18.78
N LEU A 7 -11.28 2.22 18.04
CA LEU A 7 -10.64 1.98 16.74
C LEU A 7 -9.12 2.04 16.90
N LYS A 8 -8.44 0.99 16.46
CA LYS A 8 -6.98 0.95 16.35
C LYS A 8 -6.58 0.91 14.89
N ILE A 9 -5.71 1.84 14.51
CA ILE A 9 -5.13 1.89 13.17
C ILE A 9 -3.75 1.24 13.28
N ASP A 10 -3.54 0.17 12.51
CA ASP A 10 -2.26 -0.50 12.37
C ASP A 10 -2.11 -0.97 10.91
N ASP A 11 -0.92 -1.41 10.53
CA ASP A 11 -0.69 -1.94 9.19
C ASP A 11 -1.45 -3.26 8.95
N GLN A 12 -1.72 -3.54 7.67
CA GLN A 12 -2.52 -4.69 7.27
C GLN A 12 -1.95 -6.04 7.74
N SER A 13 -0.63 -6.12 7.95
CA SER A 13 0.06 -7.34 8.39
C SER A 13 -0.05 -7.56 9.91
N HIS A 14 -0.13 -6.49 10.72
CA HIS A 14 -0.24 -6.57 12.17
C HIS A 14 -1.66 -6.73 12.70
N THR A 15 -2.68 -6.38 11.91
CA THR A 15 -4.08 -6.54 12.33
C THR A 15 -4.45 -7.99 12.69
N HIS A 16 -3.86 -8.96 11.99
CA HIS A 16 -4.04 -10.39 12.29
C HIS A 16 -3.50 -10.77 13.67
N THR A 17 -2.32 -10.28 14.03
CA THR A 17 -1.71 -10.50 15.36
C THR A 17 -2.50 -9.80 16.48
N LEU A 18 -3.10 -8.65 16.21
CA LEU A 18 -3.96 -7.98 17.19
C LEU A 18 -5.22 -8.80 17.50
N LEU A 19 -5.79 -9.46 16.48
CA LEU A 19 -6.91 -10.36 16.67
C LEU A 19 -6.48 -11.64 17.41
N GLU A 20 -5.35 -12.23 17.04
CA GLU A 20 -4.78 -13.43 17.68
C GLU A 20 -4.46 -13.20 19.16
N THR A 21 -3.91 -12.02 19.50
CA THR A 21 -3.58 -11.65 20.89
C THR A 21 -4.78 -11.13 21.69
N GLY A 22 -5.99 -11.11 21.10
CA GLY A 22 -7.22 -10.66 21.76
C GLY A 22 -7.27 -9.16 22.07
N LYS A 23 -6.42 -8.35 21.41
CA LYS A 23 -6.36 -6.89 21.60
C LYS A 23 -7.46 -6.14 20.86
N VAL A 24 -8.13 -6.80 19.91
CA VAL A 24 -9.31 -6.32 19.17
C VAL A 24 -10.32 -7.45 19.01
N ASN A 25 -11.60 -7.11 18.87
CA ASN A 25 -12.67 -8.09 18.64
C ASN A 25 -12.90 -8.42 17.15
N ALA A 26 -12.45 -7.53 16.25
CA ALA A 26 -12.55 -7.69 14.80
C ALA A 26 -11.47 -6.84 14.13
N CYS A 27 -11.09 -7.20 12.90
CA CYS A 27 -10.16 -6.41 12.10
C CYS A 27 -10.53 -6.40 10.62
N ILE A 28 -10.09 -5.37 9.91
CA ILE A 28 -10.08 -5.33 8.45
C ILE A 28 -8.65 -5.64 8.02
N SER A 29 -8.48 -6.73 7.27
CA SER A 29 -7.18 -7.18 6.77
C SER A 29 -7.20 -7.34 5.25
N ALA A 30 -6.03 -7.22 4.64
CA ALA A 30 -5.81 -7.62 3.24
C ALA A 30 -5.45 -9.10 3.10
N GLU A 31 -5.25 -9.82 4.21
CA GLU A 31 -4.90 -11.24 4.18
C GLU A 31 -6.05 -12.14 3.75
N GLU A 32 -5.72 -13.07 2.85
CA GLU A 32 -6.69 -14.04 2.34
C GLU A 32 -6.90 -15.21 3.31
N GLN A 33 -5.91 -15.51 4.15
CA GLN A 33 -5.97 -16.64 5.06
C GLN A 33 -6.79 -16.31 6.31
N VAL A 34 -7.88 -17.06 6.52
CA VAL A 34 -8.71 -16.94 7.71
C VAL A 34 -7.95 -17.43 8.94
N MET A 35 -7.96 -16.64 10.02
CA MET A 35 -7.42 -17.06 11.31
C MET A 35 -8.23 -18.23 11.88
N SER A 36 -7.54 -19.23 12.43
CA SER A 36 -8.18 -20.36 13.11
C SER A 36 -9.16 -19.89 14.19
N GLY A 37 -10.39 -20.39 14.13
CA GLY A 37 -11.45 -20.00 15.09
C GLY A 37 -12.15 -18.67 14.77
N CYS A 38 -11.83 -18.01 13.66
CA CYS A 38 -12.51 -16.82 13.19
C CYS A 38 -13.31 -17.06 11.92
N LEU A 39 -14.21 -16.11 11.65
CA LEU A 39 -14.91 -16.00 10.38
C LEU A 39 -14.36 -14.79 9.62
N ALA A 40 -13.98 -14.98 8.36
CA ALA A 40 -13.62 -13.89 7.46
C ALA A 40 -14.71 -13.73 6.40
N GLN A 41 -15.06 -12.48 6.10
CA GLN A 41 -15.99 -12.13 5.04
C GLN A 41 -15.31 -11.18 4.04
N PRO A 42 -15.36 -11.47 2.73
CA PRO A 42 -14.80 -10.56 1.73
C PRO A 42 -15.59 -9.24 1.71
N LEU A 43 -14.88 -8.12 1.86
CA LEU A 43 -15.46 -6.77 1.80
C LEU A 43 -15.42 -6.16 0.39
N GLY A 44 -14.59 -6.70 -0.50
CA GLY A 44 -14.41 -6.22 -1.86
C GLY A 44 -12.94 -6.01 -2.22
N LYS A 45 -12.70 -5.24 -3.28
CA LYS A 45 -11.35 -4.93 -3.77
C LYS A 45 -11.13 -3.44 -3.81
N MET A 46 -10.04 -2.98 -3.19
CA MET A 46 -9.61 -1.59 -3.28
C MET A 46 -8.67 -1.41 -4.46
N ARG A 47 -9.00 -0.50 -5.38
CA ARG A 47 -8.20 -0.25 -6.59
C ARG A 47 -7.25 0.91 -6.36
N TYR A 48 -5.96 0.62 -6.36
CA TYR A 48 -4.90 1.62 -6.36
C TYR A 48 -4.50 2.01 -7.78
N LYS A 49 -4.22 3.30 -7.97
CA LYS A 49 -3.72 3.85 -9.24
C LYS A 49 -2.48 4.68 -8.98
N MET A 50 -1.51 4.56 -9.89
CA MET A 50 -0.36 5.44 -9.94
C MET A 50 -0.80 6.78 -10.53
N LEU A 51 -0.66 7.85 -9.75
CA LEU A 51 -1.11 9.18 -10.12
C LEU A 51 0.03 10.18 -10.00
N ALA A 52 -0.02 11.21 -10.83
CA ALA A 52 0.87 12.35 -10.78
C ALA A 52 0.09 13.61 -11.17
N SER A 53 0.54 14.78 -10.73
CA SER A 53 0.01 16.05 -11.24
C SER A 53 0.35 16.22 -12.72
N ALA A 54 -0.45 17.01 -13.45
CA ALA A 54 -0.22 17.25 -14.87
C ALA A 54 1.17 17.85 -15.13
N ASP A 55 1.59 18.83 -14.33
CA ASP A 55 2.92 19.47 -14.46
C ASP A 55 4.05 18.48 -14.21
N PHE A 56 3.88 17.58 -13.24
CA PHE A 56 4.84 16.53 -12.97
C PHE A 56 4.94 15.55 -14.15
N ALA A 57 3.80 15.15 -14.71
CA ALA A 57 3.76 14.27 -15.86
C ALA A 57 4.40 14.90 -17.10
N ASN A 58 4.13 16.19 -17.36
CA ASN A 58 4.75 16.91 -18.47
C ASN A 58 6.26 17.04 -18.30
N LYS A 59 6.75 17.23 -17.07
CA LYS A 59 8.19 17.34 -16.78
C LYS A 59 8.94 16.01 -16.95
N TRP A 60 8.38 14.91 -16.45
CA TRP A 60 9.11 13.64 -16.33
C TRP A 60 8.70 12.57 -17.34
N PHE A 61 7.50 12.68 -17.91
CA PHE A 61 6.89 11.71 -18.81
C PHE A 61 6.46 12.33 -20.14
N SER A 62 7.13 13.39 -20.60
CA SER A 62 6.87 14.02 -21.91
C SER A 62 7.02 13.05 -23.08
N ALA A 63 7.92 12.07 -22.96
CA ALA A 63 8.12 10.98 -23.91
C ALA A 63 7.30 9.71 -23.57
N GLY A 64 6.28 9.84 -22.71
CA GLY A 64 5.48 8.74 -22.20
C GLY A 64 6.07 8.05 -20.95
N VAL A 65 5.38 7.03 -20.46
CA VAL A 65 5.78 6.24 -19.29
C VAL A 65 6.50 4.97 -19.75
N ASN A 66 7.82 4.96 -19.62
CA ASN A 66 8.68 3.83 -19.95
C ASN A 66 9.78 3.63 -18.89
N ARG A 67 10.59 2.58 -19.07
CA ARG A 67 11.66 2.24 -18.13
C ARG A 67 12.64 3.39 -17.91
N ASP A 68 13.05 4.09 -18.96
CA ASP A 68 14.06 5.14 -18.88
C ASP A 68 13.55 6.39 -18.17
N THR A 69 12.29 6.76 -18.41
CA THR A 69 11.65 7.86 -17.70
C THR A 69 11.45 7.51 -16.23
N LEU A 70 10.94 6.32 -15.93
CA LEU A 70 10.66 5.87 -14.56
C LEU A 70 11.91 5.79 -13.68
N ARG A 71 13.08 5.46 -14.25
CA ARG A 71 14.35 5.46 -13.51
C ARG A 71 14.79 6.85 -13.04
N LYS A 72 14.31 7.91 -13.68
CA LYS A 72 14.70 9.29 -13.38
C LYS A 72 13.66 10.01 -12.52
N THR A 73 12.41 9.54 -12.56
CA THR A 73 11.29 10.19 -11.90
C THR A 73 11.28 9.93 -10.39
N PRO A 74 11.14 10.96 -9.55
CA PRO A 74 11.01 10.78 -8.10
C PRO A 74 9.64 10.21 -7.73
N ALA A 75 9.63 9.18 -6.90
CA ALA A 75 8.42 8.59 -6.33
C ALA A 75 8.19 9.03 -4.88
N VAL A 76 6.93 9.12 -4.47
CA VAL A 76 6.54 9.29 -3.07
C VAL A 76 5.85 8.01 -2.62
N ILE A 77 6.38 7.40 -1.56
CA ILE A 77 5.91 6.13 -1.03
C ILE A 77 5.45 6.36 0.41
N PHE A 78 4.32 5.79 0.80
CA PHE A 78 3.70 6.13 2.09
C PHE A 78 4.57 5.73 3.28
N ASN A 79 5.07 4.49 3.33
CA ASN A 79 6.00 4.02 4.35
C ASN A 79 6.83 2.82 3.83
N HIS A 80 7.73 2.31 4.66
CA HIS A 80 8.59 1.17 4.33
C HIS A 80 7.85 -0.18 4.21
N LYS A 81 6.60 -0.25 4.71
CA LYS A 81 5.75 -1.45 4.63
C LYS A 81 4.91 -1.48 3.36
N ASP A 82 4.76 -0.34 2.68
CA ASP A 82 4.06 -0.24 1.41
C ASP A 82 4.93 -0.75 0.26
N LEU A 83 4.68 -2.00 -0.12
CA LEU A 83 5.34 -2.66 -1.25
C LEU A 83 4.59 -2.47 -2.57
N MET A 84 3.38 -1.90 -2.58
CA MET A 84 2.56 -1.84 -3.80
C MET A 84 3.26 -1.05 -4.90
N HIS A 85 3.88 0.07 -4.56
CA HIS A 85 4.60 0.91 -5.52
C HIS A 85 5.77 0.15 -6.18
N SER A 86 6.59 -0.53 -5.36
CA SER A 86 7.77 -1.25 -5.85
C SER A 86 7.39 -2.50 -6.63
N GLU A 87 6.36 -3.23 -6.21
CA GLU A 87 5.85 -4.39 -6.92
C GLU A 87 5.30 -4.05 -8.31
N VAL A 88 4.53 -2.96 -8.43
CA VAL A 88 3.96 -2.54 -9.72
C VAL A 88 5.08 -2.18 -10.70
N LEU A 89 6.11 -1.46 -10.25
CA LEU A 89 7.26 -1.11 -11.09
C LEU A 89 8.13 -2.32 -11.44
N LEU A 90 8.28 -3.26 -10.51
CA LEU A 90 9.03 -4.48 -10.77
C LEU A 90 8.29 -5.38 -11.77
N LYS A 91 7.00 -5.65 -11.56
CA LYS A 91 6.20 -6.53 -12.43
C LYS A 91 5.94 -5.91 -13.80
N GLY A 92 5.60 -4.63 -13.85
CA GLY A 92 5.23 -3.94 -15.10
C GLY A 92 6.43 -3.44 -15.91
N TYR A 93 7.49 -3.03 -15.24
CA TYR A 93 8.63 -2.37 -15.88
C TYR A 93 9.97 -2.99 -15.53
N GLY A 94 10.05 -4.05 -14.71
CA GLY A 94 11.31 -4.69 -14.33
C GLY A 94 12.26 -3.75 -13.58
N LEU A 95 11.72 -2.80 -12.82
CA LEU A 95 12.48 -1.81 -12.05
C LEU A 95 12.39 -2.10 -10.55
N PRO A 96 13.46 -2.61 -9.91
CA PRO A 96 13.50 -2.73 -8.46
C PRO A 96 13.58 -1.34 -7.81
N MET A 97 13.21 -1.25 -6.53
CA MET A 97 13.10 0.02 -5.77
C MET A 97 14.37 0.89 -5.79
N GLN A 98 15.54 0.27 -5.91
CA GLN A 98 16.85 0.95 -5.97
C GLN A 98 17.16 1.54 -7.36
N SER A 99 16.31 1.32 -8.36
CA SER A 99 16.54 1.76 -9.73
C SER A 99 15.97 3.15 -10.05
N TYR A 100 15.29 3.79 -9.10
CA TYR A 100 14.68 5.11 -9.26
C TYR A 100 14.74 5.90 -7.93
N PRO A 101 14.73 7.24 -7.97
CA PRO A 101 14.69 8.05 -6.77
C PRO A 101 13.32 7.94 -6.09
N TYR A 102 13.29 7.81 -4.76
CA TYR A 102 12.06 7.80 -3.99
C TYR A 102 12.23 8.51 -2.64
N SER A 103 11.13 8.91 -2.04
CA SER A 103 11.08 9.44 -0.68
C SER A 103 9.88 8.84 0.06
N PHE A 104 10.12 8.45 1.31
CA PHE A 104 9.03 8.05 2.18
C PHE A 104 8.36 9.28 2.79
N ILE A 105 7.04 9.24 2.88
CA ILE A 105 6.30 10.21 3.71
C ILE A 105 6.66 9.89 5.17
N PRO A 106 7.00 10.88 6.00
CA PRO A 106 7.11 10.68 7.45
C PRO A 106 5.71 10.46 8.03
N ALA A 107 5.17 9.27 7.81
CA ALA A 107 3.96 8.80 8.47
C ALA A 107 4.34 8.29 9.86
N THR A 108 3.79 8.95 10.88
CA THR A 108 3.83 8.53 12.30
C THR A 108 3.12 7.21 12.53
#